data_AF-A0A9X3ENC5-F1
#
_entry.id   AF-A0A9X3ENC5-F1
#
_cell.length_a   1.000
_cell.length_b   1.000
_cell.length_c   1.000
_cell.angle_alpha   90.00
_cell.angle_beta   90.00
_cell.angle_gamma   90.00
#
_symmetry.space_group_name_H-M   'P 1'
#
loop_
_entity.id
_entity.type
_entity.pdbx_description
1 polymer ?
#
loop_
_entity_poly.entity_id
_entity_poly.type
_entity_poly.pdbx_seq_one_letter_code
_entity_poly.pdbx_strand_id
1 'polypeptide(L)'
;MRRPDPGALATAQNAWSAERDAWSRVLPFGFGPLPPELNALDFWPVRVDTVEDAVAGAPDAPDAAYLGGLGVSAKGMPALEYLLWGTEEAPALVALQAGDGARRCGYARLLAADIAARTDALATAWSGEYADALATAGSGSTTYASLKAGLDEIVNKSIDACLTMVKGKLDNPLGNLTGAAEDPSLMESRFSGRTRADLQANLEGVWAVYHGADDGAPAAGISVLVRELDPALDDRVRAQYARAGEVLAAVPEPMTSSLLAHRTAVQLARDELDTLRRLLKLDVASTLGVTLALSDNDGD
;
A
#
# COMPACT_ATOMS: atom_id res chain seq x y z
N MET A 1 -15.30 -26.86 13.73
CA MET A 1 -14.70 -25.51 13.80
C MET A 1 -15.10 -24.85 15.11
N ARG A 2 -14.23 -24.06 15.73
CA ARG A 2 -14.60 -23.20 16.87
C ARG A 2 -15.55 -22.12 16.34
N ARG A 3 -16.67 -21.87 17.03
CA ARG A 3 -17.64 -20.83 16.62
C ARG A 3 -16.94 -19.46 16.66
N PRO A 4 -17.15 -18.57 15.67
CA PRO A 4 -16.63 -17.20 15.73
C PRO A 4 -17.09 -16.50 17.01
N ASP A 5 -16.15 -15.89 17.70
CA ASP A 5 -16.36 -15.13 18.92
C ASP A 5 -15.53 -13.82 18.85
N PRO A 6 -15.78 -12.84 19.73
CA PRO A 6 -15.05 -11.57 19.70
C PRO A 6 -13.53 -11.71 19.77
N GLY A 7 -13.02 -12.68 20.53
CA GLY A 7 -11.57 -12.88 20.71
C GLY A 7 -10.90 -13.47 19.47
N ALA A 8 -11.54 -14.45 18.83
CA ALA A 8 -11.09 -15.01 17.56
C ALA A 8 -11.12 -13.97 16.44
N LEU A 9 -12.18 -13.14 16.38
CA LEU A 9 -12.29 -12.06 15.41
C LEU A 9 -11.18 -11.01 15.62
N ALA A 10 -10.97 -10.56 16.85
CA ALA A 10 -9.90 -9.60 17.17
C ALA A 10 -8.51 -10.15 16.82
N THR A 11 -8.27 -11.44 17.04
CA THR A 11 -7.00 -12.09 16.63
C THR A 11 -6.81 -12.03 15.11
N ALA A 12 -7.86 -12.32 14.33
CA ALA A 12 -7.81 -12.25 12.87
C ALA A 12 -7.64 -10.81 12.35
N GLN A 13 -8.34 -9.84 12.95
CA GLN A 13 -8.23 -8.42 12.62
C GLN A 13 -6.81 -7.89 12.89
N ASN A 14 -6.20 -8.27 14.02
CA ASN A 14 -4.83 -7.90 14.35
C ASN A 14 -3.82 -8.53 13.38
N ALA A 15 -3.99 -9.81 13.01
CA ALA A 15 -3.12 -10.47 12.04
C ALA A 15 -3.23 -9.83 10.65
N TRP A 16 -4.44 -9.52 10.19
CA TRP A 16 -4.67 -8.79 8.94
C TRP A 16 -4.01 -7.41 8.98
N SER A 17 -4.15 -6.68 10.09
CA SER A 17 -3.57 -5.33 10.23
C SER A 17 -2.04 -5.35 10.17
N ALA A 18 -1.40 -6.36 10.78
CA ALA A 18 0.05 -6.52 10.74
C ALA A 18 0.55 -6.84 9.32
N GLU A 19 -0.14 -7.72 8.59
CA GLU A 19 0.16 -7.98 7.17
C GLU A 19 -0.02 -6.72 6.33
N ARG A 20 -1.10 -5.96 6.59
CA ARG A 20 -1.41 -4.72 5.88
C ARG A 20 -0.34 -3.65 6.08
N ASP A 21 0.22 -3.54 7.29
CA ASP A 21 1.32 -2.64 7.60
C ASP A 21 2.60 -3.03 6.83
N ALA A 22 2.90 -4.33 6.76
CA ALA A 22 4.05 -4.82 6.00
C ALA A 22 3.89 -4.56 4.49
N TRP A 23 2.71 -4.87 3.94
CA TRP A 23 2.37 -4.63 2.55
C TRP A 23 2.42 -3.14 2.17
N SER A 24 1.90 -2.26 3.03
CA SER A 24 1.91 -0.83 2.79
C SER A 24 3.33 -0.26 2.76
N ARG A 25 4.25 -0.75 3.61
CA ARG A 25 5.65 -0.30 3.59
C ARG A 25 6.40 -0.66 2.31
N VAL A 26 5.98 -1.71 1.60
CA VAL A 26 6.69 -2.15 0.38
C VAL A 26 6.20 -1.45 -0.90
N LEU A 27 5.30 -0.46 -0.81
CA LEU A 27 4.81 0.31 -1.97
C LEU A 27 5.92 0.85 -2.91
N PRO A 28 7.03 1.44 -2.44
CA PRO A 28 8.10 1.91 -3.33
C PRO A 28 8.93 0.78 -3.96
N PHE A 29 8.67 -0.47 -3.59
CA PHE A 29 9.28 -1.68 -4.18
C PHE A 29 8.35 -2.33 -5.21
N GLY A 30 7.43 -1.56 -5.82
CA GLY A 30 6.57 -2.01 -6.91
C GLY A 30 7.31 -2.21 -8.25
N PHE A 31 8.46 -2.89 -8.23
CA PHE A 31 9.30 -3.21 -9.39
C PHE A 31 9.92 -4.61 -9.25
N GLY A 32 10.74 -5.02 -10.23
CA GLY A 32 11.42 -6.31 -10.16
C GLY A 32 10.55 -7.53 -10.40
N PRO A 33 10.75 -8.64 -9.66
CA PRO A 33 10.12 -9.93 -9.92
C PRO A 33 8.69 -9.97 -9.36
N LEU A 34 7.86 -9.04 -9.83
CA LEU A 34 6.46 -8.95 -9.43
C LEU A 34 5.67 -10.12 -10.06
N PRO A 35 4.92 -10.89 -9.25
CA PRO A 35 4.04 -11.91 -9.79
C PRO A 35 2.96 -11.26 -10.68
N PRO A 36 2.53 -11.91 -11.78
CA PRO A 36 1.50 -11.39 -12.68
C PRO A 36 0.18 -11.06 -11.99
N GLU A 37 -0.11 -11.73 -10.87
CA GLU A 37 -1.34 -11.59 -10.11
C GLU A 37 -1.20 -10.69 -8.87
N LEU A 38 -0.18 -9.82 -8.81
CA LEU A 38 0.02 -8.87 -7.70
C LEU A 38 -1.23 -8.03 -7.43
N ASN A 39 -1.94 -7.62 -8.49
CA ASN A 39 -3.19 -6.87 -8.37
C ASN A 39 -4.30 -7.64 -7.63
N ALA A 40 -4.26 -8.98 -7.60
CA ALA A 40 -5.22 -9.77 -6.84
C ALA A 40 -4.98 -9.73 -5.32
N LEU A 41 -3.79 -9.35 -4.86
CA LEU A 41 -3.50 -9.16 -3.44
C LEU A 41 -4.18 -7.90 -2.88
N ASP A 42 -4.28 -6.85 -3.69
CA ASP A 42 -4.70 -5.54 -3.20
C ASP A 42 -5.53 -4.73 -4.21
N PHE A 43 -6.52 -5.38 -4.82
CA PHE A 43 -7.44 -4.72 -5.73
C PHE A 43 -8.33 -3.72 -4.96
N TRP A 44 -8.16 -2.43 -5.26
CA TRP A 44 -8.96 -1.36 -4.68
C TRP A 44 -9.71 -0.56 -5.77
N PRO A 45 -10.99 -0.18 -5.56
CA PRO A 45 -11.82 -0.45 -4.38
C PRO A 45 -12.32 -1.90 -4.33
N VAL A 46 -12.50 -2.44 -3.12
CA VAL A 46 -13.26 -3.68 -2.91
C VAL A 46 -14.69 -3.57 -3.42
N ARG A 47 -15.19 -4.62 -4.08
CA ARG A 47 -16.58 -4.72 -4.57
C ARG A 47 -17.36 -5.63 -3.64
N VAL A 48 -18.10 -5.04 -2.68
CA VAL A 48 -18.84 -5.78 -1.65
C VAL A 48 -19.77 -6.82 -2.27
N ASP A 49 -20.54 -6.45 -3.29
CA ASP A 49 -21.45 -7.39 -3.96
C ASP A 49 -20.71 -8.59 -4.56
N THR A 50 -19.54 -8.37 -5.15
CA THR A 50 -18.71 -9.47 -5.69
C THR A 50 -18.18 -10.38 -4.59
N VAL A 51 -17.83 -9.83 -3.42
CA VAL A 51 -17.39 -10.63 -2.27
C VAL A 51 -18.56 -11.43 -1.69
N GLU A 52 -19.74 -10.83 -1.54
CA GLU A 52 -20.94 -11.52 -1.05
C GLU A 52 -21.41 -12.60 -2.04
N ASP A 53 -21.36 -12.36 -3.34
CA ASP A 53 -21.63 -13.38 -4.37
C ASP A 53 -20.64 -14.55 -4.28
N ALA A 54 -19.36 -14.27 -4.02
CA ALA A 54 -18.37 -15.31 -3.80
C ALA A 54 -18.63 -16.09 -2.50
N VAL A 55 -19.01 -15.45 -1.40
CA VAL A 55 -19.39 -16.17 -0.18
C VAL A 55 -20.63 -17.05 -0.41
N ALA A 56 -21.63 -16.52 -1.12
CA ALA A 56 -22.87 -17.23 -1.42
C ALA A 56 -22.65 -18.44 -2.35
N GLY A 57 -21.75 -18.30 -3.33
CA GLY A 57 -21.40 -19.36 -4.28
C GLY A 57 -20.35 -20.35 -3.78
N ALA A 58 -19.70 -20.08 -2.64
CA ALA A 58 -18.67 -20.95 -2.10
C ALA A 58 -19.24 -22.31 -1.67
N PRO A 59 -18.58 -23.44 -2.00
CA PRO A 59 -18.92 -24.73 -1.43
C PRO A 59 -18.63 -24.76 0.08
N ASP A 60 -19.11 -25.79 0.79
CA ASP A 60 -18.92 -25.91 2.25
C ASP A 60 -17.44 -25.90 2.68
N ALA A 61 -16.55 -26.39 1.80
CA ALA A 61 -15.11 -26.36 1.96
C ALA A 61 -14.48 -25.74 0.69
N PRO A 62 -14.40 -24.40 0.58
CA PRO A 62 -13.84 -23.75 -0.59
C PRO A 62 -12.31 -23.94 -0.61
N ASP A 63 -11.76 -24.12 -1.81
CA ASP A 63 -10.33 -24.41 -2.03
C ASP A 63 -9.69 -23.42 -3.02
N ALA A 64 -8.39 -23.60 -3.29
CA ALA A 64 -7.66 -22.73 -4.20
C ALA A 64 -8.21 -22.76 -5.64
N ALA A 65 -8.84 -23.85 -6.07
CA ALA A 65 -9.45 -23.94 -7.40
C ALA A 65 -10.71 -23.08 -7.48
N TYR A 66 -11.55 -23.11 -6.44
CA TYR A 66 -12.68 -22.19 -6.30
C TYR A 66 -12.20 -20.74 -6.34
N LEU A 67 -11.20 -20.38 -5.55
CA LEU A 67 -10.65 -19.02 -5.54
C LEU A 67 -10.07 -18.66 -6.91
N GLY A 68 -9.35 -19.56 -7.58
CA GLY A 68 -8.77 -19.35 -8.91
C GLY A 68 -9.80 -18.99 -9.97
N GLY A 69 -11.03 -19.51 -9.86
CA GLY A 69 -12.15 -19.21 -10.77
C GLY A 69 -12.81 -17.84 -10.57
N LEU A 70 -12.51 -17.13 -9.48
CA LEU A 70 -13.09 -15.81 -9.20
C LEU A 70 -12.31 -14.66 -9.84
N GLY A 71 -12.98 -13.54 -10.07
CA GLY A 71 -12.35 -12.28 -10.48
C GLY A 71 -11.53 -11.63 -9.36
N VAL A 72 -10.61 -10.73 -9.71
CA VAL A 72 -9.70 -10.07 -8.76
C VAL A 72 -10.42 -9.27 -7.67
N SER A 73 -11.58 -8.70 -7.96
CA SER A 73 -12.37 -7.91 -7.01
C SER A 73 -13.04 -8.72 -5.90
N ALA A 74 -12.99 -10.06 -5.99
CA ALA A 74 -13.46 -10.96 -4.94
C ALA A 74 -12.36 -11.33 -3.94
N LYS A 75 -11.09 -11.00 -4.22
CA LYS A 75 -9.92 -11.58 -3.55
C LYS A 75 -9.09 -10.53 -2.80
N GLY A 76 -8.02 -10.99 -2.17
CA GLY A 76 -6.99 -10.15 -1.59
C GLY A 76 -7.37 -9.55 -0.24
N MET A 77 -6.46 -8.70 0.24
CA MET A 77 -6.57 -8.03 1.54
C MET A 77 -7.86 -7.20 1.66
N PRO A 78 -8.33 -6.46 0.63
CA PRO A 78 -9.57 -5.67 0.74
C PRO A 78 -10.83 -6.53 0.91
N ALA A 79 -10.91 -7.68 0.24
CA ALA A 79 -12.02 -8.61 0.43
C ALA A 79 -11.99 -9.23 1.84
N LEU A 80 -10.81 -9.63 2.32
CA LEU A 80 -10.65 -10.16 3.67
C LEU A 80 -10.96 -9.10 4.75
N GLU A 81 -10.57 -7.85 4.53
CA GLU A 81 -10.92 -6.72 5.40
C GLU A 81 -12.43 -6.60 5.56
N TYR A 82 -13.17 -6.55 4.45
CA TYR A 82 -14.62 -6.48 4.49
C TYR A 82 -15.25 -7.64 5.28
N LEU A 83 -14.72 -8.86 5.15
CA LEU A 83 -15.23 -10.01 5.91
C LEU A 83 -14.92 -9.92 7.41
N LEU A 84 -13.80 -9.30 7.79
CA LEU A 84 -13.34 -9.20 9.18
C LEU A 84 -13.87 -7.97 9.94
N TRP A 85 -14.28 -6.90 9.25
CA TRP A 85 -14.88 -5.72 9.88
C TRP A 85 -16.37 -5.58 9.58
N GLY A 86 -16.80 -5.89 8.36
CA GLY A 86 -18.17 -5.67 7.90
C GLY A 86 -18.45 -4.18 7.64
N THR A 87 -19.73 -3.81 7.65
CA THR A 87 -20.16 -2.40 7.61
C THR A 87 -20.70 -1.98 8.97
N GLU A 88 -21.00 -0.69 9.14
CA GLU A 88 -21.66 -0.20 10.35
C GLU A 88 -23.04 -0.88 10.57
N GLU A 89 -23.78 -1.11 9.49
CA GLU A 89 -25.09 -1.75 9.50
C GLU A 89 -25.01 -3.28 9.64
N ALA A 90 -23.91 -3.88 9.18
CA ALA A 90 -23.67 -5.32 9.21
C ALA A 90 -22.27 -5.65 9.77
N PRO A 91 -22.07 -5.55 11.10
CA PRO A 91 -20.79 -5.86 11.72
C PRO A 91 -20.36 -7.30 11.46
N ALA A 92 -19.07 -7.52 11.19
CA ALA A 92 -18.56 -8.84 10.81
C ALA A 92 -18.94 -9.96 11.77
N LEU A 93 -18.90 -9.75 13.09
CA LEU A 93 -19.23 -10.79 14.06
C LEU A 93 -20.67 -11.30 13.91
N VAL A 94 -21.62 -10.40 13.60
CA VAL A 94 -23.03 -10.76 13.39
C VAL A 94 -23.15 -11.64 12.15
N ALA A 95 -22.54 -11.22 11.03
CA ALA A 95 -22.55 -11.98 9.78
C ALA A 95 -21.85 -13.35 9.93
N LEU A 96 -20.72 -13.41 10.64
CA LEU A 96 -19.98 -14.66 10.88
C LEU A 96 -20.74 -15.63 11.81
N GLN A 97 -21.72 -15.15 12.57
CA GLN A 97 -22.56 -15.96 13.45
C GLN A 97 -23.95 -16.29 12.85
N ALA A 98 -24.26 -15.77 11.66
CA ALA A 98 -25.49 -16.01 10.94
C ALA A 98 -25.55 -17.41 10.31
N GLY A 99 -26.65 -17.73 9.61
CA GLY A 99 -26.91 -19.06 9.05
C GLY A 99 -25.88 -19.53 8.01
N ASP A 100 -25.26 -18.60 7.29
CA ASP A 100 -24.19 -18.84 6.31
C ASP A 100 -22.78 -18.56 6.88
N GLY A 101 -22.67 -18.26 8.17
CA GLY A 101 -21.42 -17.87 8.82
C GLY A 101 -20.29 -18.89 8.66
N ALA A 102 -20.60 -20.19 8.55
CA ALA A 102 -19.61 -21.22 8.28
C ALA A 102 -18.95 -21.07 6.89
N ARG A 103 -19.72 -20.75 5.84
CA ARG A 103 -19.21 -20.47 4.49
C ARG A 103 -18.38 -19.20 4.49
N ARG A 104 -18.87 -18.15 5.15
CA ARG A 104 -18.15 -16.87 5.30
C ARG A 104 -16.80 -17.05 6.00
N CYS A 105 -16.74 -17.85 7.07
CA CYS A 105 -15.48 -18.25 7.72
C CYS A 105 -14.57 -19.09 6.82
N GLY A 106 -15.13 -20.05 6.07
CA GLY A 106 -14.38 -20.87 5.12
C GLY A 106 -13.71 -20.00 4.04
N TYR A 107 -14.46 -19.05 3.49
CA TYR A 107 -13.97 -18.12 2.48
C TYR A 107 -12.91 -17.15 3.03
N ALA A 108 -13.12 -16.57 4.21
CA ALA A 108 -12.11 -15.71 4.86
C ALA A 108 -10.79 -16.45 5.12
N ARG A 109 -10.84 -17.72 5.53
CA ARG A 109 -9.64 -18.57 5.70
C ARG A 109 -8.94 -18.85 4.37
N LEU A 110 -9.70 -19.08 3.31
CA LEU A 110 -9.18 -19.31 1.97
C LEU A 110 -8.45 -18.06 1.45
N LEU A 111 -9.03 -16.87 1.62
CA LEU A 111 -8.38 -15.60 1.30
C LEU A 111 -7.09 -15.39 2.11
N ALA A 112 -7.12 -15.63 3.42
CA ALA A 112 -5.93 -15.49 4.26
C ALA A 112 -4.79 -16.42 3.83
N ALA A 113 -5.11 -17.67 3.45
CA ALA A 113 -4.12 -18.63 2.96
C ALA A 113 -3.54 -18.22 1.59
N ASP A 114 -4.37 -17.71 0.68
CA ASP A 114 -3.93 -17.21 -0.63
C ASP A 114 -3.06 -15.95 -0.50
N ILE A 115 -3.42 -15.02 0.38
CA ILE A 115 -2.60 -13.83 0.69
C ILE A 115 -1.22 -14.25 1.18
N ALA A 116 -1.16 -15.11 2.21
CA ALA A 116 0.11 -15.59 2.76
C ALA A 116 0.98 -16.28 1.70
N ALA A 117 0.39 -17.18 0.89
CA ALA A 117 1.13 -17.88 -0.15
C ALA A 117 1.72 -16.93 -1.21
N ARG A 118 0.97 -15.88 -1.57
CA ARG A 118 1.40 -14.89 -2.58
C ARG A 118 2.44 -13.92 -2.02
N THR A 119 2.29 -13.48 -0.78
CA THR A 119 3.29 -12.60 -0.16
C THR A 119 4.58 -13.35 0.18
N ASP A 120 4.51 -14.63 0.56
CA ASP A 120 5.67 -15.53 0.67
C ASP A 120 6.38 -15.72 -0.69
N ALA A 121 5.63 -15.92 -1.76
CA ALA A 121 6.19 -16.05 -3.10
C ALA A 121 6.87 -14.76 -3.56
N LEU A 122 6.25 -13.59 -3.29
CA LEU A 122 6.84 -12.29 -3.59
C LEU A 122 8.13 -12.05 -2.80
N ALA A 123 8.11 -12.32 -1.49
CA ALA A 123 9.29 -12.19 -0.64
C ALA A 123 10.42 -13.10 -1.10
N THR A 124 10.10 -14.34 -1.47
CA THR A 124 11.07 -15.31 -2.01
C THR A 124 11.67 -14.81 -3.33
N ALA A 125 10.84 -14.30 -4.24
CA ALA A 125 11.30 -13.81 -5.54
C ALA A 125 12.21 -12.58 -5.43
N TRP A 126 11.93 -11.70 -4.46
CA TRP A 126 12.79 -10.56 -4.14
C TRP A 126 14.09 -10.98 -3.46
N SER A 127 14.04 -11.99 -2.58
CA SER A 127 15.21 -12.48 -1.86
C SER A 127 16.19 -13.22 -2.76
N GLY A 128 17.49 -13.18 -2.42
CA GLY A 128 18.53 -13.89 -3.18
C GLY A 128 18.93 -13.14 -4.45
N GLU A 129 18.79 -13.78 -5.61
CA GLU A 129 19.40 -13.33 -6.87
C GLU A 129 19.00 -11.91 -7.27
N TYR A 130 17.73 -11.54 -7.10
CA TYR A 130 17.26 -10.21 -7.49
C TYR A 130 17.79 -9.11 -6.56
N ALA A 131 17.74 -9.33 -5.24
CA ALA A 131 18.35 -8.43 -4.26
C ALA A 131 19.86 -8.28 -4.51
N ASP A 132 20.57 -9.37 -4.79
CA ASP A 132 22.00 -9.34 -5.12
C ASP A 132 22.26 -8.57 -6.42
N ALA A 133 21.41 -8.75 -7.43
CA ALA A 133 21.52 -8.02 -8.69
C ALA A 133 21.33 -6.52 -8.49
N LEU A 134 20.38 -6.09 -7.65
CA LEU A 134 20.20 -4.68 -7.32
C LEU A 134 21.39 -4.13 -6.52
N ALA A 135 21.85 -4.87 -5.51
CA ALA A 135 22.99 -4.47 -4.66
C ALA A 135 24.32 -4.39 -5.43
N THR A 136 24.47 -5.17 -6.51
CA THR A 136 25.67 -5.20 -7.36
C THR A 136 25.49 -4.45 -8.69
N ALA A 137 24.53 -3.54 -8.78
CA ALA A 137 24.26 -2.75 -9.98
C ALA A 137 25.54 -2.09 -10.53
N GLY A 138 25.84 -2.32 -11.81
CA GLY A 138 27.08 -1.86 -12.46
C GLY A 138 28.38 -2.56 -12.03
N SER A 139 28.30 -3.55 -11.14
CA SER A 139 29.44 -4.31 -10.62
C SER A 139 29.13 -5.83 -10.64
N GLY A 140 28.81 -6.36 -11.82
CA GLY A 140 28.56 -7.80 -12.02
C GLY A 140 27.09 -8.20 -12.03
N SER A 141 26.17 -7.27 -11.79
CA SER A 141 24.73 -7.49 -11.96
C SER A 141 24.36 -7.79 -13.41
N THR A 142 23.57 -8.85 -13.61
CA THR A 142 22.97 -9.21 -14.91
C THR A 142 21.66 -8.46 -15.18
N THR A 143 21.04 -7.87 -14.16
CA THR A 143 19.79 -7.10 -14.27
C THR A 143 20.07 -5.61 -14.47
N TYR A 144 21.04 -5.05 -13.74
CA TYR A 144 21.40 -3.63 -13.81
C TYR A 144 22.82 -3.45 -14.34
N ALA A 145 22.91 -3.17 -15.64
CA ALA A 145 24.19 -2.97 -16.33
C ALA A 145 25.03 -1.80 -15.79
N SER A 146 24.44 -0.89 -15.01
CA SER A 146 25.13 0.23 -14.37
C SER A 146 24.50 0.56 -13.01
N LEU A 147 25.27 1.21 -12.13
CA LEU A 147 24.74 1.79 -10.88
C LEU A 147 23.58 2.75 -11.18
N LYS A 148 23.72 3.54 -12.25
CA LYS A 148 22.68 4.46 -12.70
C LYS A 148 21.36 3.73 -13.00
N ALA A 149 21.39 2.56 -13.63
CA ALA A 149 20.16 1.82 -13.93
C ALA A 149 19.42 1.38 -12.65
N GLY A 150 20.15 0.95 -11.62
CA GLY A 150 19.55 0.62 -10.32
C GLY A 150 18.98 1.85 -9.60
N LEU A 151 19.74 2.95 -9.60
CA LEU A 151 19.28 4.23 -9.04
C LEU A 151 18.04 4.77 -9.78
N ASP A 152 18.03 4.69 -11.11
CA ASP A 152 16.89 5.12 -11.93
C ASP A 152 15.63 4.38 -11.49
N GLU A 153 15.67 3.05 -11.34
CA GLU A 153 14.49 2.28 -10.97
C GLU A 153 14.00 2.61 -9.54
N ILE A 154 14.89 2.61 -8.55
CA ILE A 154 14.54 2.87 -7.15
C ILE A 154 13.95 4.29 -6.98
N VAL A 155 14.57 5.30 -7.60
CA VAL A 155 14.11 6.69 -7.49
C VAL A 155 12.77 6.87 -8.19
N ASN A 156 12.61 6.36 -9.42
CA ASN A 156 11.33 6.43 -10.11
C ASN A 156 10.22 5.73 -9.33
N LYS A 157 10.51 4.57 -8.72
CA LYS A 157 9.49 3.83 -7.95
C LYS A 157 9.12 4.48 -6.62
N SER A 158 10.06 5.20 -6.01
CA SER A 158 9.76 6.07 -4.86
C SER A 158 8.86 7.25 -5.24
N ILE A 159 9.08 7.83 -6.42
CA ILE A 159 8.23 8.90 -6.97
C ILE A 159 6.83 8.35 -7.29
N ASP A 160 6.73 7.17 -7.92
CA ASP A 160 5.47 6.48 -8.22
C ASP A 160 4.69 6.13 -6.95
N ALA A 161 5.37 5.71 -5.88
CA ALA A 161 4.73 5.44 -4.59
C ALA A 161 4.11 6.71 -4.00
N CYS A 162 4.83 7.83 -4.03
CA CYS A 162 4.27 9.11 -3.62
C CYS A 162 3.10 9.55 -4.52
N LEU A 163 3.21 9.34 -5.83
CA LEU A 163 2.12 9.62 -6.77
C LEU A 163 0.89 8.76 -6.46
N THR A 164 1.08 7.49 -6.09
CA THR A 164 -0.01 6.59 -5.71
C THR A 164 -0.73 7.07 -4.45
N MET A 165 0.02 7.50 -3.43
CA MET A 165 -0.56 8.12 -2.23
C MET A 165 -1.35 9.40 -2.57
N VAL A 166 -0.77 10.27 -3.39
CA VAL A 166 -1.38 11.57 -3.75
C VAL A 166 -2.59 11.38 -4.66
N LYS A 167 -2.43 10.73 -5.81
CA LYS A 167 -3.45 10.63 -6.85
C LYS A 167 -4.47 9.53 -6.55
N GLY A 168 -3.97 8.33 -6.25
CA GLY A 168 -4.81 7.16 -6.04
C GLY A 168 -5.54 7.19 -4.70
N LYS A 169 -4.82 7.47 -3.61
CA LYS A 169 -5.35 7.31 -2.24
C LYS A 169 -5.97 8.59 -1.65
N LEU A 170 -5.64 9.76 -2.18
CA LEU A 170 -6.14 11.06 -1.65
C LEU A 170 -6.93 11.87 -2.68
N ASP A 171 -6.38 12.18 -3.86
CA ASP A 171 -7.08 13.00 -4.87
C ASP A 171 -8.35 12.32 -5.38
N ASN A 172 -8.33 10.99 -5.55
CA ASN A 172 -9.50 10.23 -5.98
C ASN A 172 -10.68 10.36 -5.00
N PRO A 173 -10.56 10.00 -3.70
CA PRO A 173 -11.64 10.23 -2.73
C PRO A 173 -11.95 11.72 -2.49
N LEU A 174 -10.98 12.63 -2.64
CA LEU A 174 -11.23 14.08 -2.55
C LEU A 174 -12.02 14.65 -3.75
N GLY A 175 -12.19 13.89 -4.83
CA GLY A 175 -12.80 14.36 -6.07
C GLY A 175 -11.89 15.28 -6.91
N ASN A 176 -10.62 15.44 -6.53
CA ASN A 176 -9.67 16.34 -7.20
C ASN A 176 -9.34 15.92 -8.63
N LEU A 177 -9.52 14.63 -8.98
CA LEU A 177 -9.26 14.11 -10.33
C LEU A 177 -10.41 14.37 -11.32
N THR A 178 -11.64 14.44 -10.81
CA THR A 178 -12.86 14.44 -11.65
C THR A 178 -13.73 15.68 -11.46
N GLY A 179 -13.48 16.47 -10.41
CA GLY A 179 -14.36 17.55 -9.96
C GLY A 179 -15.63 17.05 -9.27
N ALA A 180 -15.73 15.74 -8.99
CA ALA A 180 -16.85 15.16 -8.24
C ALA A 180 -16.82 15.55 -6.75
N ALA A 181 -17.91 15.28 -6.06
CA ALA A 181 -17.95 15.38 -4.60
C ALA A 181 -17.02 14.36 -3.94
N GLU A 182 -16.69 14.60 -2.67
CA GLU A 182 -15.95 13.65 -1.84
C GLU A 182 -16.66 12.29 -1.77
N ASP A 183 -15.87 11.23 -1.89
CA ASP A 183 -16.38 9.86 -1.79
C ASP A 183 -15.56 9.04 -0.78
N PRO A 184 -16.04 8.92 0.47
CA PRO A 184 -15.40 8.09 1.49
C PRO A 184 -15.34 6.60 1.13
N SER A 185 -16.16 6.11 0.20
CA SER A 185 -16.13 4.71 -0.22
C SER A 185 -14.87 4.36 -1.01
N LEU A 186 -14.20 5.37 -1.59
CA LEU A 186 -12.94 5.24 -2.31
C LEU A 186 -11.71 5.26 -1.38
N MET A 187 -11.86 5.60 -0.10
CA MET A 187 -10.75 5.59 0.85
C MET A 187 -10.31 4.16 1.17
N GLU A 188 -9.05 3.87 0.90
CA GLU A 188 -8.44 2.58 1.15
C GLU A 188 -8.52 2.19 2.63
N SER A 189 -8.80 0.92 2.87
CA SER A 189 -8.98 0.37 4.21
C SER A 189 -10.03 1.07 5.09
N ARG A 190 -11.13 1.52 4.45
CA ARG A 190 -12.26 2.17 5.13
C ARG A 190 -12.98 1.28 6.15
N PHE A 191 -13.01 -0.04 5.96
CA PHE A 191 -13.75 -0.94 6.85
C PHE A 191 -13.04 -1.13 8.18
N SER A 192 -11.70 -1.21 8.14
CA SER A 192 -10.84 -1.25 9.32
C SER A 192 -10.56 0.13 9.90
N GLY A 193 -10.88 1.20 9.18
CA GLY A 193 -10.63 2.59 9.58
C GLY A 193 -9.15 2.94 9.59
N ARG A 194 -8.36 2.32 8.70
CA ARG A 194 -6.88 2.38 8.73
C ARG A 194 -6.25 3.22 7.62
N THR A 195 -7.03 3.97 6.84
CA THR A 195 -6.52 4.78 5.72
C THR A 195 -5.28 5.61 6.10
N ARG A 196 -5.25 6.24 7.29
CA ARG A 196 -4.09 7.02 7.74
C ARG A 196 -2.89 6.15 8.05
N ALA A 197 -3.10 5.00 8.69
CA ALA A 197 -2.04 4.06 9.02
C ALA A 197 -1.39 3.49 7.74
N ASP A 198 -2.20 3.16 6.73
CA ASP A 198 -1.71 2.71 5.43
C ASP A 198 -0.88 3.81 4.73
N LEU A 199 -1.36 5.05 4.72
CA LEU A 199 -0.61 6.20 4.18
C LEU A 199 0.70 6.47 4.95
N GLN A 200 0.68 6.32 6.28
CA GLN A 200 1.89 6.44 7.11
C GLN A 200 2.90 5.34 6.77
N ALA A 201 2.46 4.09 6.70
CA ALA A 201 3.30 2.97 6.30
C ALA A 201 3.87 3.12 4.88
N ASN A 202 3.07 3.64 3.93
CA ASN A 202 3.57 3.97 2.59
C ASN A 202 4.67 5.04 2.62
N LEU A 203 4.48 6.10 3.41
CA LEU A 203 5.45 7.19 3.58
C LEU A 203 6.74 6.70 4.26
N GLU A 204 6.63 5.84 5.28
CA GLU A 204 7.75 5.16 5.92
C GLU A 204 8.52 4.28 4.93
N GLY A 205 7.83 3.59 4.02
CA GLY A 205 8.47 2.83 2.94
C GLY A 205 9.33 3.71 2.03
N VAL A 206 8.79 4.85 1.58
CA VAL A 206 9.53 5.82 0.75
C VAL A 206 10.75 6.35 1.51
N TRP A 207 10.59 6.59 2.81
CA TRP A 207 11.68 7.03 3.67
C TRP A 207 12.75 5.97 3.88
N ALA A 208 12.37 4.70 4.04
CA ALA A 208 13.32 3.59 4.14
C ALA A 208 14.22 3.49 2.89
N VAL A 209 13.71 3.82 1.71
CA VAL A 209 14.49 3.90 0.47
C VAL A 209 15.43 5.12 0.46
N TYR A 210 14.92 6.29 0.89
CA TYR A 210 15.71 7.51 0.89
C TYR A 210 16.79 7.52 1.99
N HIS A 211 16.42 7.22 3.22
CA HIS A 211 17.31 7.29 4.38
C HIS A 211 18.08 5.99 4.63
N GLY A 212 17.43 4.85 4.43
CA GLY A 212 17.83 3.53 4.92
C GLY A 212 16.74 2.96 5.83
N ALA A 213 16.66 1.63 5.92
CA ALA A 213 15.53 0.93 6.58
C ALA A 213 15.47 1.06 8.11
N ASP A 214 16.52 1.57 8.75
CA ASP A 214 16.57 1.80 10.20
C ASP A 214 16.73 3.30 10.49
N ASP A 215 15.62 3.93 10.89
CA ASP A 215 15.56 5.36 11.22
C ASP A 215 16.45 5.77 12.40
N GLY A 216 16.89 4.81 13.21
CA GLY A 216 17.83 5.04 14.31
C GLY A 216 19.30 4.86 13.91
N ALA A 217 19.56 4.33 12.71
CA ALA A 217 20.91 4.08 12.21
C ALA A 217 21.44 5.26 11.39
N PRO A 218 22.76 5.35 11.19
CA PRO A 218 23.32 6.25 10.20
C PRO A 218 22.70 6.02 8.82
N ALA A 219 22.49 7.10 8.07
CA ALA A 219 21.96 7.05 6.72
C ALA A 219 22.74 6.05 5.86
N ALA A 220 22.01 5.16 5.19
CA ALA A 220 22.55 4.13 4.30
C ALA A 220 21.81 4.02 2.96
N GLY A 221 20.77 4.86 2.75
CA GLY A 221 20.02 4.95 1.50
C GLY A 221 20.50 6.05 0.55
N ILE A 222 19.62 6.47 -0.36
CA ILE A 222 19.86 7.50 -1.37
C ILE A 222 20.38 8.83 -0.78
N SER A 223 19.94 9.17 0.44
CA SER A 223 20.33 10.36 1.18
C SER A 223 21.85 10.50 1.35
N VAL A 224 22.61 9.40 1.36
CA VAL A 224 24.08 9.45 1.40
C VAL A 224 24.63 10.15 0.15
N LEU A 225 24.14 9.73 -1.04
CA LEU A 225 24.55 10.29 -2.33
C LEU A 225 24.05 11.73 -2.49
N VAL A 226 22.79 12.00 -2.10
CA VAL A 226 22.22 13.35 -2.17
C VAL A 226 23.00 14.30 -1.28
N ARG A 227 23.31 13.91 -0.04
CA ARG A 227 24.05 14.76 0.90
C ARG A 227 25.49 15.03 0.44
N GLU A 228 26.14 14.08 -0.23
CA GLU A 228 27.48 14.28 -0.80
C GLU A 228 27.47 15.36 -1.91
N LEU A 229 26.42 15.38 -2.73
CA LEU A 229 26.29 16.30 -3.87
C LEU A 229 25.66 17.65 -3.50
N ASP A 230 24.63 17.63 -2.66
CA ASP A 230 23.86 18.79 -2.21
C ASP A 230 23.31 18.56 -0.78
N PRO A 231 24.06 18.95 0.27
CA PRO A 231 23.63 18.84 1.65
C PRO A 231 22.33 19.61 1.96
N ALA A 232 22.10 20.74 1.29
CA ALA A 232 20.92 21.56 1.54
C ALA A 232 19.66 20.90 0.97
N LEU A 233 19.79 20.19 -0.15
CA LEU A 233 18.71 19.35 -0.68
C LEU A 233 18.38 18.19 0.27
N ASP A 234 19.38 17.51 0.82
CA ASP A 234 19.13 16.44 1.80
C ASP A 234 18.36 16.96 3.03
N ASP A 235 18.77 18.11 3.57
CA ASP A 235 18.09 18.74 4.70
C ASP A 235 16.64 19.14 4.35
N ARG A 236 16.38 19.60 3.11
CA ARG A 236 15.03 19.90 2.61
C ARG A 236 14.16 18.65 2.51
N VAL A 237 14.68 17.53 2.00
CA VAL A 237 13.94 16.27 1.90
C VAL A 237 13.58 15.74 3.29
N ARG A 238 14.54 15.77 4.23
CA ARG A 238 14.31 15.41 5.65
C ARG A 238 13.19 16.23 6.27
N ALA A 239 13.25 17.55 6.11
CA ALA A 239 12.23 18.45 6.64
C ALA A 239 10.85 18.18 6.01
N GLN A 240 10.80 17.93 4.70
CA GLN A 240 9.54 17.66 4.01
C GLN A 240 8.94 16.29 4.40
N TYR A 241 9.76 15.25 4.58
CA TYR A 241 9.31 13.96 5.11
C TYR A 241 8.68 14.13 6.50
N ALA A 242 9.39 14.80 7.41
CA ALA A 242 8.88 15.05 8.76
C ALA A 242 7.57 15.84 8.74
N ARG A 243 7.48 16.86 7.88
CA ARG A 243 6.28 17.68 7.69
C ARG A 243 5.09 16.86 7.17
N ALA A 244 5.30 16.05 6.13
CA ALA A 244 4.26 15.20 5.57
C ALA A 244 3.74 14.20 6.62
N GLY A 245 4.63 13.59 7.40
CA GLY A 245 4.27 12.70 8.50
C GLY A 245 3.47 13.40 9.61
N GLU A 246 3.89 14.59 10.03
CA GLU A 246 3.21 15.40 11.04
C GLU A 246 1.78 15.75 10.61
N VAL A 247 1.61 16.29 9.40
CA VAL A 247 0.30 16.71 8.89
C VAL A 247 -0.62 15.51 8.67
N LEU A 248 -0.10 14.40 8.13
CA LEU A 248 -0.87 13.18 7.98
C LEU A 248 -1.34 12.64 9.34
N ALA A 249 -0.45 12.62 10.34
CA ALA A 249 -0.79 12.21 11.71
C ALA A 249 -1.84 13.12 12.37
N ALA A 250 -1.91 14.40 12.00
CA ALA A 250 -2.86 15.35 12.53
C ALA A 250 -4.28 15.23 11.94
N VAL A 251 -4.49 14.47 10.86
CA VAL A 251 -5.84 14.22 10.33
C VAL A 251 -6.64 13.37 11.33
N PRO A 252 -7.84 13.81 11.76
CA PRO A 252 -8.66 13.03 12.68
C PRO A 252 -9.11 11.70 12.07
N GLU A 253 -9.28 10.67 12.90
CA GLU A 253 -9.78 9.36 12.49
C GLU A 253 -11.28 9.20 12.81
N PRO A 254 -12.02 8.38 12.04
CA PRO A 254 -11.56 7.72 10.81
C PRO A 254 -11.45 8.73 9.65
N MET A 255 -10.44 8.56 8.78
CA MET A 255 -10.25 9.46 7.64
C MET A 255 -11.50 9.58 6.74
N THR A 256 -12.35 8.56 6.67
CA THR A 256 -13.64 8.59 5.96
C THR A 256 -14.56 9.70 6.45
N SER A 257 -14.62 9.93 7.76
CA SER A 257 -15.37 11.04 8.36
C SER A 257 -14.66 12.37 8.17
N SER A 258 -13.32 12.39 8.31
CA SER A 258 -12.51 13.59 8.10
C SER A 258 -12.51 14.09 6.66
N LEU A 259 -12.70 13.22 5.68
CA LEU A 259 -12.84 13.61 4.28
C LEU A 259 -14.00 14.61 4.09
N LEU A 260 -15.10 14.39 4.80
CA LEU A 260 -16.30 15.24 4.76
C LEU A 260 -16.23 16.41 5.75
N ALA A 261 -15.86 16.12 7.01
CA ALA A 261 -15.92 17.10 8.10
C ALA A 261 -14.66 17.98 8.21
N HIS A 262 -13.52 17.50 7.72
CA HIS A 262 -12.20 18.10 7.84
C HIS A 262 -11.43 18.09 6.51
N ARG A 263 -12.14 18.30 5.38
CA ARG A 263 -11.56 18.28 4.02
C ARG A 263 -10.23 19.04 3.92
N THR A 264 -10.14 20.23 4.50
CA THR A 264 -8.91 21.04 4.48
C THR A 264 -7.71 20.33 5.11
N ALA A 265 -7.91 19.55 6.17
CA ALA A 265 -6.83 18.77 6.80
C ALA A 265 -6.38 17.62 5.88
N VAL A 266 -7.32 16.92 5.24
CA VAL A 266 -7.02 15.85 4.27
C VAL A 266 -6.30 16.40 3.04
N GLN A 267 -6.77 17.55 2.53
CA GLN A 267 -6.13 18.27 1.42
C GLN A 267 -4.70 18.70 1.78
N LEU A 268 -4.48 19.22 3.00
CA LEU A 268 -3.14 19.60 3.46
C LEU A 268 -2.20 18.39 3.53
N ALA A 269 -2.67 17.25 4.04
CA ALA A 269 -1.87 16.01 4.06
C ALA A 269 -1.48 15.56 2.65
N ARG A 270 -2.43 15.62 1.71
CA ARG A 270 -2.18 15.38 0.28
C ARG A 270 -1.12 16.32 -0.28
N ASP A 271 -1.22 17.61 0.01
CA ASP A 271 -0.32 18.63 -0.57
C ASP A 271 1.11 18.52 -0.06
N GLU A 272 1.30 18.12 1.20
CA GLU A 272 2.62 17.88 1.77
C GLU A 272 3.27 16.59 1.22
N LEU A 273 2.48 15.55 0.97
CA LEU A 273 2.93 14.34 0.26
C LEU A 273 3.32 14.64 -1.20
N ASP A 274 2.55 15.47 -1.89
CA ASP A 274 2.85 15.89 -3.27
C ASP A 274 4.06 16.84 -3.33
N THR A 275 4.30 17.62 -2.28
CA THR A 275 5.52 18.42 -2.15
C THR A 275 6.75 17.53 -1.98
N LEU A 276 6.68 16.47 -1.15
CA LEU A 276 7.74 15.46 -1.08
C LEU A 276 7.98 14.80 -2.44
N ARG A 277 6.91 14.38 -3.13
CA ARG A 277 7.00 13.80 -4.48
C ARG A 277 7.74 14.72 -5.46
N ARG A 278 7.40 16.01 -5.47
CA ARG A 278 8.06 17.01 -6.33
C ARG A 278 9.53 17.19 -6.00
N LEU A 279 9.91 17.22 -4.71
CA LEU A 279 11.32 17.26 -4.33
C LEU A 279 12.09 16.04 -4.83
N LEU A 280 11.51 14.84 -4.69
CA LEU A 280 12.12 13.62 -5.21
C LEU A 280 12.24 13.65 -6.75
N LYS A 281 11.16 14.05 -7.44
CA LYS A 281 11.08 14.04 -8.91
C LYS A 281 11.94 15.11 -9.58
N LEU A 282 11.96 16.32 -9.05
CA LEU A 282 12.60 17.46 -9.70
C LEU A 282 14.03 17.64 -9.22
N ASP A 283 14.24 17.66 -7.90
CA ASP A 283 15.52 18.04 -7.32
C ASP A 283 16.42 16.81 -7.11
N VAL A 284 15.94 15.77 -6.41
CA VAL A 284 16.74 14.57 -6.13
C VAL A 284 17.10 13.83 -7.41
N ALA A 285 16.12 13.59 -8.29
CA ALA A 285 16.37 12.93 -9.56
C ALA A 285 17.38 13.71 -10.41
N SER A 286 17.26 15.05 -10.49
CA SER A 286 18.23 15.89 -11.22
C SER A 286 19.63 15.82 -10.60
N THR A 287 19.75 15.94 -9.28
CA THR A 287 21.03 15.89 -8.55
C THR A 287 21.76 14.56 -8.76
N LEU A 288 21.02 13.45 -8.78
CA LEU A 288 21.59 12.11 -9.00
C LEU A 288 21.76 11.75 -10.47
N GLY A 289 21.35 12.61 -11.40
CA GLY A 289 21.35 12.32 -12.83
C GLY A 289 20.42 11.17 -13.21
N VAL A 290 19.33 10.99 -12.47
CA VAL A 290 18.33 9.94 -12.71
C VAL A 290 17.56 10.23 -13.99
N THR A 291 17.35 9.20 -14.80
CA THR A 291 16.45 9.28 -15.95
C THR A 291 15.02 9.04 -15.46
N LEU A 292 14.19 10.07 -15.51
CA LEU A 292 12.78 9.93 -15.15
C LEU A 292 12.05 9.06 -16.16
N ALA A 293 11.30 8.07 -15.67
CA ALA A 293 10.37 7.32 -16.49
C ALA A 293 9.19 8.22 -16.86
N LEU A 294 8.75 8.15 -18.11
CA LEU A 294 7.47 8.74 -18.51
C LEU A 294 6.37 7.89 -17.87
N SER A 295 5.58 8.47 -16.97
CA SER A 295 4.35 7.83 -16.50
C SER A 295 3.15 8.45 -17.22
N ASP A 296 2.20 7.62 -17.66
CA ASP A 296 0.94 8.09 -18.29
C ASP A 296 0.09 8.95 -17.33
N ASN A 297 0.44 8.98 -16.03
CA ASN A 297 -0.19 9.81 -15.00
C ASN A 297 0.44 11.19 -14.83
N ASP A 298 1.44 11.56 -15.65
CA ASP A 298 2.08 12.89 -15.63
C ASP A 298 1.34 13.94 -16.49
N GLY A 299 0.25 13.55 -17.16
CA GLY A 299 -0.55 14.44 -17.99
C GLY A 299 -1.59 15.24 -17.21
N ASP A 300 -1.42 16.57 -17.27
CA ASP A 300 -2.39 17.69 -17.08
C ASP A 300 -3.35 17.66 -15.88
#